data_AF-A0A2S5Y7T0-F1
#
_entry.id   AF-A0A2S5Y7T0-F1
#
_cell.length_a   1.000
_cell.length_b   1.000
_cell.length_c   1.000
_cell.angle_alpha   90.00
_cell.angle_beta   90.00
_cell.angle_gamma   90.00
#
_symmetry.space_group_name_H-M   'P 1'
#
loop_
_entity.id
_entity.type
_entity.pdbx_description
1 polymer ?
#
loop_
_entity_poly.entity_id
_entity_poly.type
_entity_poly.pdbx_seq_one_letter_code
_entity_poly.pdbx_strand_id
1 'polypeptide(L)'
;MSKTFEELISNLFSDLVSVSLEYAEKSATDIFIYASLEVGVFFDPFFANGSEVLSREKMPGVDTSIERQQLLVDYGTTQLSQFVRECATFKNPTPTEIKLHYVVATGKTDVDLKYVPQWSDTPDISCHDRSEEWEEEVRVMLAQRSA
;
A
#
# COMPACT_ATOMS: atom_id res chain seq x y z
N MET A 1 -8.11 -10.09 26.21
CA MET A 1 -8.69 -8.92 25.56
C MET A 1 -9.04 -9.33 24.14
N SER A 2 -10.29 -9.16 23.71
CA SER A 2 -10.65 -9.38 22.30
C SER A 2 -10.05 -8.25 21.46
N LYS A 3 -9.30 -8.61 20.41
CA LYS A 3 -8.75 -7.65 19.43
C LYS A 3 -9.90 -6.84 18.82
N THR A 4 -9.80 -5.52 18.78
CA THR A 4 -10.81 -4.66 18.14
C THR A 4 -10.56 -4.54 16.64
N PHE A 5 -11.56 -4.10 15.88
CA PHE A 5 -11.40 -3.87 14.44
C PHE A 5 -10.39 -2.74 14.15
N GLU A 6 -10.34 -1.72 15.00
CA GLU A 6 -9.36 -0.62 14.89
C GLU A 6 -7.93 -1.12 15.15
N GLU A 7 -7.73 -1.98 16.15
CA GLU A 7 -6.44 -2.63 16.41
C GLU A 7 -6.02 -3.53 15.23
N LEU A 8 -6.97 -4.24 14.62
CA LEU A 8 -6.71 -5.04 13.43
C LEU A 8 -6.20 -4.19 12.26
N ILE A 9 -6.88 -3.09 11.96
CA ILE A 9 -6.49 -2.15 10.91
C ILE A 9 -5.13 -1.52 11.22
N SER A 10 -4.94 -1.03 12.45
CA SER A 10 -3.68 -0.39 12.85
C SER A 10 -2.49 -1.35 12.75
N ASN A 11 -2.68 -2.62 13.14
CA ASN A 11 -1.63 -3.62 13.02
C ASN A 11 -1.30 -3.90 11.55
N LEU A 12 -2.32 -4.06 10.69
CA LEU A 12 -2.10 -4.22 9.26
C LEU A 12 -1.23 -3.10 8.69
N PHE A 13 -1.58 -1.84 8.95
CA PHE A 13 -0.82 -0.70 8.42
C PHE A 13 0.61 -0.68 8.94
N SER A 14 0.82 -1.01 10.21
CA SER A 14 2.16 -1.14 10.78
C SER A 14 2.97 -2.22 10.07
N ASP A 15 2.39 -3.38 9.80
CA ASP A 15 3.08 -4.50 9.15
C ASP A 15 3.42 -4.17 7.69
N LEU A 16 2.48 -3.58 6.94
CA LEU A 16 2.69 -3.16 5.55
C LEU A 16 3.74 -2.06 5.44
N VAL A 17 3.71 -1.05 6.30
CA VAL A 17 4.72 0.00 6.34
C VAL A 17 6.08 -0.56 6.74
N SER A 18 6.14 -1.45 7.72
CA SER A 18 7.41 -2.02 8.20
C SER A 18 8.11 -2.82 7.10
N VAL A 19 7.40 -3.69 6.37
CA VAL A 19 8.02 -4.48 5.29
C VAL A 19 8.44 -3.58 4.11
N SER A 20 7.67 -2.54 3.80
CA SER A 20 8.02 -1.58 2.75
C SER A 20 9.22 -0.71 3.14
N LEU A 21 9.34 -0.34 4.42
CA LEU A 21 10.53 0.34 4.96
C LEU A 21 11.77 -0.54 4.89
N GLU A 22 11.64 -1.82 5.27
CA GLU A 22 12.74 -2.78 5.19
C GLU A 22 13.21 -2.98 3.75
N TYR A 23 12.28 -3.01 2.79
CA TYR A 23 12.60 -3.07 1.37
C TYR A 23 13.33 -1.80 0.90
N ALA A 24 12.78 -0.62 1.22
CA ALA A 24 13.31 0.67 0.78
C ALA A 24 14.62 1.08 1.48
N GLU A 25 14.96 0.43 2.59
CA GLU A 25 16.09 0.73 3.45
C GLU A 25 16.15 2.22 3.86
N LYS A 26 17.06 3.00 3.26
CA LYS A 26 17.22 4.44 3.51
C LYS A 26 17.04 5.28 2.24
N SER A 27 16.58 4.65 1.16
CA SER A 27 16.53 5.26 -0.17
C SER A 27 15.20 5.95 -0.48
N ALA A 28 14.19 5.83 0.40
CA ALA A 28 12.88 6.47 0.24
C ALA A 28 12.65 7.58 1.28
N THR A 29 12.04 8.68 0.85
CA THR A 29 11.52 9.74 1.73
C THR A 29 10.06 9.49 2.09
N ASP A 30 9.31 8.90 1.16
CA ASP A 30 7.89 8.62 1.29
C ASP A 30 7.61 7.21 0.75
N ILE A 31 6.68 6.50 1.39
CA ILE A 31 6.21 5.18 0.99
C ILE A 31 4.72 5.30 0.71
N PHE A 32 4.30 4.74 -0.41
CA PHE A 32 2.92 4.67 -0.81
C PHE A 32 2.54 3.21 -0.99
N ILE A 33 1.39 2.82 -0.45
CA ILE A 33 0.89 1.46 -0.54
C ILE A 33 -0.52 1.49 -1.06
N TYR A 34 -0.70 0.87 -2.22
CA TYR A 34 -2.01 0.58 -2.77
C TYR A 34 -2.37 -0.85 -2.45
N ALA A 35 -3.58 -1.07 -1.95
CA ALA A 35 -4.13 -2.41 -1.84
C ALA A 35 -5.59 -2.46 -2.26
N SER A 36 -5.92 -3.48 -3.06
CA SER A 36 -7.30 -3.79 -3.46
C SER A 36 -7.71 -5.12 -2.84
N LEU A 37 -8.90 -5.16 -2.25
CA LEU A 37 -9.46 -6.29 -1.50
C LEU A 37 -10.80 -6.78 -2.07
N GLU A 38 -11.18 -6.30 -3.26
CA GLU A 38 -12.48 -6.60 -3.89
C GLU A 38 -12.60 -8.05 -4.38
N VAL A 39 -11.73 -8.45 -5.31
CA VAL A 39 -11.69 -9.79 -5.93
C VAL A 39 -10.32 -10.38 -5.69
N GLY A 40 -10.15 -10.99 -4.52
CA GLY A 40 -8.84 -11.39 -4.02
C GLY A 40 -8.12 -10.23 -3.33
N VAL A 41 -6.80 -10.34 -3.19
CA VAL A 41 -5.98 -9.27 -2.62
C VAL A 41 -4.90 -8.89 -3.62
N PHE A 42 -4.66 -7.59 -3.70
CA PHE A 42 -3.60 -6.99 -4.51
C PHE A 42 -2.83 -6.06 -3.60
N PHE A 43 -1.50 -6.15 -3.65
CA PHE A 43 -0.58 -5.34 -2.85
C PHE A 43 0.44 -4.72 -3.77
N ASP A 44 0.45 -3.40 -3.83
CA ASP A 44 1.34 -2.65 -4.72
C ASP A 44 1.96 -1.46 -3.99
N PRO A 45 3.10 -1.67 -3.31
CA PRO A 45 3.88 -0.58 -2.75
C PRO A 45 4.76 0.06 -3.80
N PHE A 46 4.79 1.39 -3.80
CA PHE A 46 5.74 2.23 -4.53
C PHE A 46 6.32 3.31 -3.61
N PHE A 47 7.38 3.95 -4.07
CA PHE A 47 8.22 4.79 -3.23
C PHE A 47 8.41 6.16 -3.84
N ALA A 48 8.87 7.12 -3.04
CA ALA A 48 9.41 8.35 -3.55
C ALA A 48 10.72 8.71 -2.88
N ASN A 49 11.57 9.41 -3.61
CA ASN A 49 12.75 10.07 -3.09
C ASN A 49 12.69 11.57 -3.42
N GLY A 50 12.28 12.37 -2.44
CA GLY A 50 11.97 13.78 -2.65
C GLY A 50 10.70 13.94 -3.49
N SER A 51 10.84 14.48 -4.71
CA SER A 51 9.73 14.69 -5.65
C SER A 51 9.59 13.59 -6.70
N GLU A 52 10.55 12.65 -6.76
CA GLU A 52 10.56 11.60 -7.77
C GLU A 52 9.85 10.35 -7.25
N VAL A 53 8.81 9.91 -7.96
CA VAL A 53 8.14 8.62 -7.72
C VAL A 53 8.94 7.50 -8.38
N LEU A 54 9.24 6.48 -7.58
CA LEU A 54 10.08 5.34 -7.90
C LEU A 54 9.28 4.03 -7.71
N SER A 55 9.20 3.26 -8.78
CA SER A 55 8.72 1.87 -8.73
C SER A 55 9.76 0.97 -8.06
N ARG A 56 9.34 -0.18 -7.51
CA ARG A 56 10.19 -1.11 -6.75
C ARG A 56 11.47 -1.48 -7.49
N GLU A 57 11.38 -1.72 -8.78
CA GLU A 57 12.47 -2.17 -9.64
C GLU A 57 13.50 -1.08 -9.99
N LYS A 58 13.19 0.19 -9.72
CA LYS A 58 14.03 1.35 -10.03
C LYS A 58 14.62 2.03 -8.80
N MET A 59 14.48 1.44 -7.62
CA MET A 59 15.02 2.01 -6.39
C MET A 59 16.56 2.05 -6.39
N PRO A 60 17.19 3.23 -6.22
CA PRO A 60 18.64 3.35 -6.20
C PRO A 60 19.22 2.82 -4.88
N GLY A 61 20.33 2.07 -4.98
CA GLY A 61 21.07 1.58 -3.81
C GLY A 61 20.36 0.49 -3.00
N VAL A 62 19.24 -0.04 -3.52
CA VAL A 62 18.48 -1.16 -2.95
C VAL A 62 18.66 -2.39 -3.85
N ASP A 63 18.61 -3.58 -3.26
CA ASP A 63 18.54 -4.82 -4.03
C ASP A 63 17.16 -4.96 -4.69
N THR A 64 17.10 -4.72 -6.00
CA THR A 64 15.89 -4.81 -6.81
C THR A 64 15.76 -6.16 -7.53
N SER A 65 16.44 -7.21 -7.05
CA SER A 65 16.27 -8.56 -7.59
C SER A 65 14.81 -9.01 -7.56
N ILE A 66 14.44 -9.83 -8.54
CA ILE A 66 13.09 -10.40 -8.65
C ILE A 66 12.72 -11.16 -7.36
N GLU A 67 13.67 -11.88 -6.77
CA GLU A 67 13.48 -12.61 -5.52
C GLU A 67 13.10 -11.68 -4.36
N ARG A 68 13.83 -10.57 -4.19
CA ARG A 68 13.53 -9.60 -3.12
C ARG A 68 12.20 -8.87 -3.34
N GLN A 69 11.87 -8.55 -4.60
CA GLN A 69 10.57 -7.98 -4.94
C GLN A 69 9.42 -8.96 -4.66
N GLN A 70 9.59 -10.24 -5.00
CA GLN A 70 8.59 -11.27 -4.71
C GLN A 70 8.39 -11.44 -3.20
N LEU A 71 9.46 -11.45 -2.39
CA LEU A 71 9.34 -11.54 -0.94
C LEU A 71 8.52 -10.39 -0.34
N LEU A 72 8.73 -9.15 -0.81
CA LEU A 72 7.92 -7.99 -0.40
C LEU A 72 6.44 -8.19 -0.76
N VAL A 73 6.17 -8.56 -2.01
CA VAL A 73 4.80 -8.70 -2.51
C VAL A 73 4.07 -9.86 -1.82
N ASP A 74 4.73 -11.00 -1.66
CA ASP A 74 4.19 -12.20 -1.01
C ASP A 74 3.86 -11.93 0.46
N TYR A 75 4.75 -11.22 1.18
CA TYR A 75 4.51 -10.85 2.56
C TYR A 75 3.29 -9.92 2.67
N GLY A 76 3.25 -8.83 1.90
CA GLY A 76 2.13 -7.88 1.95
C GLY A 76 0.79 -8.53 1.56
N THR A 77 0.80 -9.35 0.50
CA THR A 77 -0.36 -10.16 0.06
C THR A 77 -0.84 -11.11 1.15
N THR A 78 0.10 -11.73 1.90
CA THR A 78 -0.23 -12.61 3.02
C THR A 78 -0.88 -11.84 4.16
N GLN A 79 -0.35 -10.67 4.53
CA GLN A 79 -0.94 -9.81 5.58
C GLN A 79 -2.34 -9.35 5.20
N LEU A 80 -2.55 -8.90 3.96
CA LEU A 80 -3.87 -8.50 3.46
C LEU A 80 -4.87 -9.68 3.45
N SER A 81 -4.42 -10.86 3.01
CA SER A 81 -5.25 -12.08 3.00
C SER A 81 -5.68 -12.47 4.41
N GLN A 82 -4.76 -12.39 5.37
CA GLN A 82 -5.06 -12.65 6.77
C GLN A 82 -6.03 -11.60 7.33
N PHE A 83 -5.80 -10.32 7.03
CA PHE A 83 -6.69 -9.23 7.41
C PHE A 83 -8.11 -9.45 6.91
N VAL A 84 -8.32 -9.76 5.62
CA VAL A 84 -9.66 -10.03 5.06
C VAL A 84 -10.36 -11.18 5.80
N ARG A 85 -9.62 -12.25 6.14
CA ARG A 85 -10.15 -13.38 6.91
C ARG A 85 -10.52 -12.98 8.33
N GLU A 86 -9.69 -12.17 8.99
CA GLU A 86 -9.97 -11.65 10.33
C GLU A 86 -11.17 -10.70 10.31
N CYS A 87 -11.29 -9.81 9.32
CA CYS A 87 -12.44 -8.91 9.14
C CYS A 87 -13.77 -9.67 9.07
N ALA A 88 -13.81 -10.85 8.44
CA ALA A 88 -15.01 -11.69 8.36
C ALA A 88 -15.53 -12.17 9.72
N THR A 89 -14.72 -12.09 10.78
CA THR A 89 -15.13 -12.40 12.16
C THR A 89 -15.80 -11.22 12.87
N PHE A 90 -15.67 -10.00 12.32
CA PHE A 90 -16.28 -8.78 12.81
C PHE A 90 -17.57 -8.46 12.04
N LYS A 91 -18.42 -7.61 12.62
CA LYS A 91 -19.62 -7.09 11.93
C LYS A 91 -19.33 -5.92 10.99
N ASN A 92 -18.12 -5.36 11.07
CA ASN A 92 -17.69 -4.24 10.26
C ASN A 92 -17.45 -4.69 8.81
N PRO A 93 -17.75 -3.84 7.81
CA PRO A 93 -17.43 -4.16 6.43
C PRO A 93 -15.90 -4.22 6.24
N THR A 94 -15.45 -5.18 5.45
CA THR A 94 -14.07 -5.20 4.95
C THR A 94 -13.90 -4.04 3.95
N PRO A 95 -12.84 -3.23 4.04
CA PRO A 95 -12.55 -2.24 3.02
C PRO A 95 -12.30 -2.92 1.67
N THR A 96 -12.62 -2.22 0.58
CA THR A 96 -12.41 -2.63 -0.81
C THR A 96 -11.09 -2.11 -1.35
N GLU A 97 -10.68 -0.92 -0.93
CA GLU A 97 -9.43 -0.26 -1.32
C GLU A 97 -8.77 0.37 -0.09
N ILE A 98 -7.44 0.30 -0.06
CA ILE A 98 -6.58 0.95 0.92
C ILE A 98 -5.52 1.74 0.15
N LYS A 99 -5.48 3.05 0.38
CA LYS A 99 -4.40 3.94 -0.06
C LYS A 99 -3.68 4.46 1.18
N LEU A 100 -2.42 4.13 1.34
CA LEU A 100 -1.63 4.51 2.50
C LEU A 100 -0.41 5.33 2.06
N HIS A 101 -0.19 6.47 2.70
CA HIS A 101 1.01 7.30 2.55
C HIS A 101 1.74 7.37 3.89
N TYR A 102 3.02 7.01 3.88
CA TYR A 102 3.90 7.09 5.03
C TYR A 102 5.09 8.01 4.73
N VAL A 103 5.34 8.98 5.61
CA VAL A 103 6.45 9.93 5.50
C VAL A 103 7.59 9.50 6.44
N VAL A 104 8.69 9.00 5.86
CA VAL A 104 9.81 8.36 6.61
C VAL A 104 10.41 9.32 7.64
N ALA A 105 10.62 10.59 7.28
CA ALA A 105 11.26 11.57 8.16
C ALA A 105 10.44 11.91 9.42
N THR A 106 9.11 11.80 9.34
CA THR A 106 8.21 12.20 10.45
C THR A 106 7.53 11.01 11.12
N GLY A 107 7.57 9.83 10.49
CA GLY A 107 6.78 8.68 10.89
C GLY A 107 5.27 8.86 10.74
N LYS A 108 4.84 9.91 10.02
CA LYS A 108 3.42 10.20 9.82
C LYS A 108 2.83 9.21 8.81
N THR A 109 1.70 8.62 9.15
CA THR A 109 0.91 7.76 8.27
C THR A 109 -0.44 8.42 8.01
N ASP A 110 -0.77 8.63 6.74
CA ASP A 110 -2.08 9.04 6.27
C ASP A 110 -2.70 7.87 5.50
N VAL A 111 -3.97 7.57 5.75
CA VAL A 111 -4.67 6.43 5.14
C VAL A 111 -6.04 6.85 4.65
N ASP A 112 -6.37 6.44 3.43
CA ASP A 112 -7.71 6.50 2.87
C ASP A 112 -8.24 5.08 2.64
N LEU A 113 -9.45 4.83 3.13
CA LEU A 113 -10.13 3.53 3.06
C LEU A 113 -11.43 3.70 2.28
N LYS A 114 -11.61 2.88 1.25
CA LYS A 114 -12.90 2.76 0.55
C LYS A 114 -13.59 1.46 0.94
N TYR A 115 -14.91 1.49 0.88
CA TYR A 115 -15.79 0.35 1.20
C TYR A 115 -16.75 0.00 0.05
N VAL A 116 -16.64 0.72 -1.06
CA VAL A 116 -17.42 0.47 -2.29
C VAL A 116 -16.49 -0.07 -3.37
N PRO A 117 -16.97 -0.92 -4.29
CA PRO A 117 -16.18 -1.35 -5.44
C PRO A 117 -15.57 -0.16 -6.19
N GLN A 118 -14.29 -0.26 -6.55
CA GLN A 118 -13.53 0.74 -7.30
C GLN A 118 -13.29 0.29 -8.75
N TRP A 119 -13.28 -1.02 -8.99
CA TRP A 119 -13.01 -1.57 -10.32
C TRP A 119 -13.77 -2.86 -10.62
N SER A 120 -14.11 -3.70 -9.63
CA SER A 120 -14.73 -5.01 -9.90
C SER A 120 -16.12 -4.95 -10.54
N ASP A 121 -16.78 -3.80 -10.48
CA ASP A 121 -18.08 -3.52 -11.13
C ASP A 121 -17.93 -2.90 -12.54
N THR A 122 -16.71 -2.57 -12.94
CA THR A 122 -16.39 -1.89 -14.20
C THR A 122 -15.60 -2.83 -15.12
N PRO A 123 -16.14 -3.22 -16.28
CA PRO A 123 -15.53 -4.28 -17.11
C PRO A 123 -14.19 -3.89 -17.75
N ASP A 124 -13.89 -2.60 -17.86
CA ASP A 124 -12.73 -2.08 -18.59
C ASP A 124 -11.59 -1.59 -17.67
N ILE A 125 -11.73 -1.72 -16.34
CA ILE A 125 -10.75 -1.23 -15.36
C ILE A 125 -10.34 -2.37 -14.43
N SER A 126 -9.04 -2.50 -14.16
CA SER A 126 -8.49 -3.48 -13.22
C SER A 126 -7.90 -2.81 -11.98
N CYS A 127 -7.53 -3.62 -10.99
CA CYS A 127 -6.79 -3.13 -9.82
C CYS A 127 -5.44 -2.49 -10.19
N HIS A 128 -4.83 -2.88 -11.32
CA HIS A 128 -3.57 -2.29 -11.78
C HIS A 128 -3.80 -0.88 -12.31
N ASP A 129 -4.85 -0.66 -13.12
CA ASP A 129 -5.20 0.67 -13.64
C ASP A 129 -5.46 1.67 -12.50
N ARG A 130 -6.10 1.21 -11.41
CA ARG A 130 -6.32 2.02 -10.21
C ARG A 130 -5.04 2.31 -9.42
N SER A 131 -4.11 1.37 -9.39
CA SER A 131 -2.79 1.59 -8.80
C SER A 131 -2.02 2.64 -9.60
N GLU A 132 -1.97 2.51 -10.93
CA GLU A 132 -1.31 3.46 -11.83
C GLU A 132 -1.93 4.86 -11.76
N GLU A 133 -3.27 4.96 -11.71
CA GLU A 133 -3.98 6.24 -11.52
C GLU A 133 -3.52 6.93 -10.23
N TRP A 134 -3.41 6.17 -9.13
CA TRP A 134 -2.97 6.72 -7.87
C TRP A 134 -1.48 7.06 -7.84
N GLU A 135 -0.61 6.30 -8.52
CA GLU A 135 0.79 6.68 -8.71
C GLU A 135 0.91 8.05 -9.41
N GLU A 136 0.11 8.30 -10.44
CA GLU A 136 0.09 9.58 -11.15
C GLU A 136 -0.45 10.73 -10.28
N GLU A 137 -1.50 10.49 -9.48
CA GLU A 137 -1.97 11.44 -8.47
C GLU A 137 -0.85 11.82 -7.50
N VAL A 138 -0.09 10.82 -7.03
CA VAL A 138 1.06 11.03 -6.13
C VAL A 138 2.18 11.80 -6.83
N ARG A 139 2.49 11.51 -8.10
CA ARG A 139 3.47 12.31 -8.88
C ARG A 139 3.09 13.79 -8.89
N VAL A 140 1.82 14.11 -9.14
CA VAL A 140 1.32 15.48 -9.16
C VAL A 140 1.40 16.11 -7.76
N MET A 141 0.98 15.38 -6.72
CA MET A 141 1.07 15.83 -5.32
C MET A 141 2.51 16.17 -4.91
N LEU A 142 3.47 15.32 -5.27
CA LEU A 142 4.88 15.51 -4.92
C LEU A 142 5.52 16.65 -5.73
N ALA A 143 5.17 16.80 -7.01
CA ALA A 143 5.64 17.93 -7.82
C ALA A 143 5.19 19.27 -7.22
N GLN A 144 3.99 19.33 -6.64
CA GLN A 144 3.48 20.53 -5.96
C GLN A 144 4.18 20.84 -4.63
N ARG A 145 4.73 19.84 -3.91
CA ARG A 145 5.54 20.07 -2.70
C ARG A 145 6.86 20.78 -2.98
N SER A 146 7.36 20.70 -4.20
CA SER A 146 8.66 21.27 -4.61
C SER A 146 8.56 22.63 -5.29
N ALA A 147 7.34 23.13 -5.52
CA ALA A 147 7.05 24.46 -6.07
C ALA A 147 6.91 25.52 -4.96
#